data_AF-A0A369C4Z3-F1
#
_entry.id   AF-A0A369C4Z3-F1
#
_cell.length_a   1.000
_cell.length_b   1.000
_cell.length_c   1.000
_cell.angle_alpha   90.00
_cell.angle_beta   90.00
_cell.angle_gamma   90.00
#
_symmetry.space_group_name_H-M   'P 1'
#
loop_
_entity.id
_entity.type
_entity.pdbx_description
1 polymer ?
#
loop_
_entity_poly.entity_id
_entity_poly.type
_entity_poly.pdbx_seq_one_letter_code
_entity_poly.pdbx_strand_id
1 'polypeptide(L)'
;MATWRTDLQRWSWAEGDTAPIRYCFVDPPTGGDHPRRAWSAAEKGAARHAIGEWNEALKAFARRNGRTGTDRVTEAAAGQRCDVTLRWEDSRFFRDYRVRDTATGKATHGIDLTGTPAYADRAGGGSLEPVRGNPLTPFTPGRDTARYPRGEIYFNTEPYASISDFKGWFVDPTPDRDEEFEAVESDTLPPYRKLQARRGGPADDRIDFYTAAKHEFGHMLGLGHRGKAGANGDRGQVMASGAGAQERRHQLPILKWMENERRHLTAGDIALLEKHYRRELGPRRPPVWRIVLGVAAAVVLIALLVLAVRGGN
;
A
#
# COMPACT_ATOMS: atom_id res chain seq x y z
N MET A 1 -8.14 -17.80 19.57
CA MET A 1 -8.44 -16.81 18.52
C MET A 1 -7.18 -16.00 18.28
N ALA A 2 -6.55 -16.14 17.12
CA ALA A 2 -5.40 -15.31 16.77
C ALA A 2 -5.84 -13.84 16.72
N THR A 3 -5.08 -12.96 17.36
CA THR A 3 -5.41 -11.53 17.35
C THR A 3 -4.98 -10.94 16.01
N TRP A 4 -5.59 -9.83 15.58
CA TRP A 4 -5.24 -9.11 14.35
C TRP A 4 -3.74 -8.77 14.23
N ARG A 5 -3.04 -8.62 15.38
CA ARG A 5 -1.58 -8.48 15.44
C ARG A 5 -0.83 -9.71 14.94
N THR A 6 -1.35 -10.90 15.16
CA THR A 6 -0.68 -12.18 14.84
C THR A 6 -0.77 -12.52 13.34
N ASP A 7 -1.83 -12.07 12.65
CA ASP A 7 -1.97 -12.26 11.19
C ASP A 7 -1.22 -11.18 10.40
N LEU A 8 -1.22 -9.93 10.88
CA LEU A 8 -0.25 -8.93 10.43
C LEU A 8 1.18 -9.39 10.71
N GLN A 9 1.39 -10.22 11.75
CA GLN A 9 2.67 -10.85 12.01
C GLN A 9 3.04 -11.97 11.03
N ARG A 10 2.08 -12.66 10.42
CA ARG A 10 2.36 -13.58 9.30
C ARG A 10 2.80 -12.86 8.02
N TRP A 11 2.34 -11.63 7.82
CA TRP A 11 2.93 -10.71 6.84
C TRP A 11 4.12 -9.94 7.42
N SER A 12 4.34 -10.02 8.73
CA SER A 12 5.47 -9.35 9.35
C SER A 12 6.72 -10.14 9.04
N TRP A 13 7.48 -9.55 8.16
CA TRP A 13 8.86 -9.13 8.32
C TRP A 13 9.51 -9.25 9.73
N ALA A 14 8.76 -9.33 10.85
CA ALA A 14 9.28 -9.66 12.17
C ALA A 14 9.92 -11.06 12.22
N GLU A 15 9.50 -11.99 11.35
CA GLU A 15 10.19 -13.28 11.15
C GLU A 15 11.39 -13.18 10.19
N GLY A 16 11.61 -12.02 9.57
CA GLY A 16 12.70 -11.83 8.62
C GLY A 16 12.40 -12.27 7.19
N ASP A 17 11.20 -12.80 6.94
CA ASP A 17 10.80 -13.18 5.59
C ASP A 17 10.79 -11.95 4.68
N THR A 18 11.50 -12.08 3.56
CA THR A 18 11.59 -11.07 2.50
C THR A 18 11.18 -11.65 1.16
N ALA A 19 10.35 -12.69 1.20
CA ALA A 19 9.70 -13.25 0.04
C ALA A 19 8.96 -12.15 -0.74
N PRO A 20 9.05 -12.17 -2.07
CA PRO A 20 8.24 -11.33 -2.95
C PRO A 20 6.75 -11.55 -2.70
N ILE A 21 6.00 -10.47 -2.84
CA ILE A 21 4.54 -10.49 -2.75
C ILE A 21 4.01 -11.45 -3.81
N ARG A 22 3.29 -12.50 -3.40
CA ARG A 22 2.54 -13.34 -4.33
C ARG A 22 1.17 -12.72 -4.56
N TYR A 23 0.74 -12.72 -5.80
CA TYR A 23 -0.55 -12.15 -6.15
C TYR A 23 -1.29 -13.02 -7.15
N CYS A 24 -2.59 -12.80 -7.22
CA CYS A 24 -3.50 -13.47 -8.14
C CYS A 24 -4.44 -12.47 -8.77
N PHE A 25 -4.69 -12.66 -10.06
CA PHE A 25 -5.82 -12.03 -10.75
C PHE A 25 -7.01 -12.97 -10.65
N VAL A 26 -8.14 -12.49 -10.15
CA VAL A 26 -9.37 -13.26 -10.16
C VAL A 26 -10.25 -12.75 -11.28
N ASP A 27 -10.52 -13.65 -12.23
CA ASP A 27 -11.48 -13.44 -13.30
C ASP A 27 -12.91 -13.78 -12.78
N PRO A 28 -13.98 -13.25 -13.40
CA PRO A 28 -15.36 -13.46 -12.96
C PRO A 28 -15.67 -14.96 -12.93
N PRO A 29 -16.17 -15.52 -11.80
CA PRO A 29 -16.76 -16.84 -11.85
C PRO A 29 -17.98 -16.78 -12.77
N THR A 30 -18.29 -17.89 -13.41
CA THR A 30 -19.48 -18.05 -14.27
C THR A 30 -20.82 -17.99 -13.51
N GLY A 31 -20.88 -17.43 -12.29
CA GLY A 31 -22.10 -17.36 -11.48
C GLY A 31 -21.99 -16.81 -10.05
N GLY A 32 -21.05 -15.90 -9.77
CA GLY A 32 -20.93 -15.25 -8.45
C GLY A 32 -21.15 -13.73 -8.50
N ASP A 33 -21.42 -13.11 -7.35
CA ASP A 33 -21.68 -11.66 -7.23
C ASP A 33 -20.44 -10.78 -7.54
N HIS A 34 -19.25 -11.38 -7.64
CA HIS A 34 -17.93 -10.74 -7.84
C HIS A 34 -16.96 -11.73 -8.54
N PRO A 35 -16.01 -11.30 -9.40
CA PRO A 35 -15.79 -9.98 -10.03
C PRO A 35 -16.60 -9.74 -11.31
N ARG A 36 -16.44 -8.56 -11.92
CA ARG A 36 -17.30 -8.07 -13.02
C ARG A 36 -16.80 -8.34 -14.43
N ARG A 37 -15.49 -8.41 -14.63
CA ARG A 37 -14.92 -8.72 -15.95
C ARG A 37 -13.55 -9.36 -15.82
N ALA A 38 -13.18 -10.10 -16.86
CA ALA A 38 -11.87 -10.69 -16.97
C ALA A 38 -10.80 -9.60 -17.15
N TRP A 39 -9.62 -9.90 -16.63
CA TRP A 39 -8.42 -9.10 -16.80
C TRP A 39 -7.84 -9.24 -18.20
N SER A 40 -7.55 -8.11 -18.86
CA SER A 40 -6.81 -8.13 -20.12
C SER A 40 -5.32 -8.43 -19.89
N ALA A 41 -4.61 -8.86 -20.94
CA ALA A 41 -3.17 -9.11 -20.85
C ALA A 41 -2.38 -7.84 -20.47
N ALA A 42 -2.78 -6.68 -21.01
CA ALA A 42 -2.15 -5.39 -20.71
C ALA A 42 -2.39 -4.98 -19.25
N GLU A 43 -3.60 -5.17 -18.71
CA GLU A 43 -3.91 -4.87 -17.30
C GLU A 43 -3.10 -5.75 -16.36
N LYS A 44 -3.02 -7.06 -16.65
CA LYS A 44 -2.14 -7.96 -15.89
C LYS A 44 -0.72 -7.44 -15.97
N GLY A 45 -0.20 -7.15 -17.17
CA GLY A 45 1.14 -6.59 -17.38
C GLY A 45 1.45 -5.37 -16.52
N ALA A 46 0.59 -4.35 -16.57
CA ALA A 46 0.73 -3.13 -15.78
C ALA A 46 0.71 -3.39 -14.26
N ALA A 47 -0.22 -4.22 -13.77
CA ALA A 47 -0.28 -4.58 -12.36
C ALA A 47 0.97 -5.37 -11.91
N ARG A 48 1.45 -6.32 -12.72
CA ARG A 48 2.70 -7.06 -12.45
C ARG A 48 3.88 -6.10 -12.33
N HIS A 49 3.97 -5.10 -13.21
CA HIS A 49 5.03 -4.11 -13.18
C HIS A 49 4.96 -3.26 -11.91
N ALA A 50 3.76 -2.81 -11.50
CA ALA A 50 3.56 -2.04 -10.28
C ALA A 50 3.99 -2.80 -9.02
N ILE A 51 3.65 -4.09 -8.94
CA ILE A 51 4.10 -4.99 -7.86
C ILE A 51 5.60 -5.22 -7.93
N GLY A 52 6.15 -5.33 -9.14
CA GLY A 52 7.58 -5.48 -9.41
C GLY A 52 8.41 -4.35 -8.79
N GLU A 53 8.01 -3.09 -8.99
CA GLU A 53 8.71 -1.94 -8.41
C GLU A 53 8.74 -2.00 -6.87
N TRP A 54 7.61 -2.32 -6.24
CA TRP A 54 7.57 -2.50 -4.78
C TRP A 54 8.44 -3.67 -4.31
N ASN A 55 8.43 -4.79 -5.02
CA ASN A 55 9.30 -5.92 -4.71
C ASN A 55 10.79 -5.55 -4.83
N GLU A 56 11.18 -4.79 -5.85
CA GLU A 56 12.57 -4.31 -5.98
C GLU A 56 12.95 -3.34 -4.85
N ALA A 57 12.05 -2.43 -4.46
CA ALA A 57 12.23 -1.58 -3.30
C ALA A 57 12.45 -2.39 -2.01
N LEU A 58 11.66 -3.44 -1.82
CA LEU A 58 11.75 -4.36 -0.69
C LEU A 58 13.05 -5.16 -0.69
N LYS A 59 13.46 -5.70 -1.83
CA LYS A 59 14.75 -6.39 -1.99
C LYS A 59 15.91 -5.46 -1.68
N ALA A 60 15.89 -4.23 -2.19
CA ALA A 60 16.93 -3.24 -1.92
C ALA A 60 17.02 -2.93 -0.42
N PHE A 61 15.87 -2.79 0.26
CA PHE A 61 15.82 -2.64 1.71
C PHE A 61 16.36 -3.88 2.44
N ALA A 62 15.97 -5.09 2.03
CA ALA A 62 16.45 -6.34 2.61
C ALA A 62 17.99 -6.46 2.52
N ARG A 63 18.56 -6.19 1.34
CA ARG A 63 20.02 -6.18 1.10
C ARG A 63 20.75 -5.20 2.01
N ARG A 64 20.28 -3.94 2.11
CA ARG A 64 20.83 -2.94 3.04
C ARG A 64 20.80 -3.38 4.51
N ASN A 65 19.93 -4.34 4.83
CA ASN A 65 19.73 -4.85 6.17
C ASN A 65 20.34 -6.25 6.41
N GLY A 66 21.18 -6.73 5.50
CA GLY A 66 21.88 -8.01 5.62
C GLY A 66 20.93 -9.22 5.54
N ARG A 67 19.78 -9.06 4.88
CA ARG A 67 18.82 -10.14 4.63
C ARG A 67 18.94 -10.59 3.17
N THR A 68 18.97 -11.90 2.96
CA THR A 68 18.93 -12.52 1.63
C THR A 68 17.47 -12.63 1.18
N GLY A 69 17.01 -11.65 0.41
CA GLY A 69 15.71 -11.74 -0.27
C GLY A 69 15.73 -12.78 -1.38
N THR A 70 14.56 -13.33 -1.71
CA THR A 70 14.43 -14.19 -2.88
C THR A 70 14.12 -13.34 -4.12
N ASP A 71 14.66 -13.73 -5.27
CA ASP A 71 14.68 -12.86 -6.47
C ASP A 71 13.39 -12.88 -7.31
N ARG A 72 12.37 -13.68 -6.97
CA ARG A 72 11.24 -13.92 -7.88
C ARG A 72 9.92 -13.31 -7.43
N VAL A 73 9.52 -12.23 -8.11
CA VAL A 73 8.10 -11.86 -8.19
C VAL A 73 7.36 -13.05 -8.79
N THR A 74 6.50 -13.70 -8.00
CA THR A 74 5.83 -14.91 -8.46
C THR A 74 4.33 -14.65 -8.41
N GLU A 75 3.73 -14.48 -9.59
CA GLU A 75 2.29 -14.70 -9.72
C GLU A 75 2.02 -16.13 -9.26
N ALA A 76 1.14 -16.27 -8.28
CA ALA A 76 0.82 -17.58 -7.74
C ALA A 76 0.15 -18.40 -8.85
N ALA A 77 0.62 -19.64 -9.05
CA ALA A 77 -0.02 -20.55 -9.99
C ALA A 77 -1.49 -20.77 -9.57
N ALA A 78 -2.37 -21.10 -10.51
CA ALA A 78 -3.77 -21.35 -10.20
C ALA A 78 -3.91 -22.37 -9.03
N GLY A 79 -4.68 -22.01 -8.01
CA GLY A 79 -4.86 -22.82 -6.79
C GLY A 79 -3.77 -22.66 -5.72
N GLN A 80 -2.70 -21.91 -5.97
CA GLN A 80 -1.75 -21.52 -4.92
C GLN A 80 -2.30 -20.36 -4.08
N ARG A 81 -1.85 -20.29 -2.84
CA ARG A 81 -2.20 -19.20 -1.93
C ARG A 81 -1.56 -17.90 -2.41
N CYS A 82 -2.40 -16.91 -2.68
CA CYS A 82 -2.03 -15.54 -3.00
C CYS A 82 -1.86 -14.75 -1.70
N ASP A 83 -0.93 -13.80 -1.68
CA ASP A 83 -0.84 -12.80 -0.64
C ASP A 83 -1.82 -11.65 -0.99
N VAL A 84 -1.84 -11.21 -2.25
CA VAL A 84 -2.80 -10.21 -2.74
C VAL A 84 -3.68 -10.77 -3.85
N THR A 85 -4.98 -10.50 -3.78
CA THR A 85 -5.93 -10.80 -4.84
C THR A 85 -6.38 -9.51 -5.52
N LEU A 86 -6.33 -9.47 -6.84
CA LEU A 86 -6.73 -8.30 -7.63
C LEU A 86 -8.03 -8.61 -8.37
N ARG A 87 -8.98 -7.66 -8.31
CA ARG A 87 -10.32 -7.79 -8.89
C ARG A 87 -10.75 -6.53 -9.63
N TRP A 88 -11.49 -6.73 -10.70
CA TRP A 88 -12.31 -5.69 -11.33
C TRP A 88 -13.75 -5.77 -10.77
N GLU A 89 -14.27 -4.67 -10.23
CA GLU A 89 -15.61 -4.58 -9.64
C GLU A 89 -16.39 -3.40 -10.22
N ASP A 90 -17.72 -3.40 -10.10
CA ASP A 90 -18.56 -2.31 -10.62
C ASP A 90 -18.87 -1.28 -9.55
N SER A 91 -19.37 -0.13 -10.00
CA SER A 91 -19.78 0.98 -9.15
C SER A 91 -20.73 0.54 -8.01
N ARG A 92 -21.57 -0.47 -8.22
CA ARG A 92 -22.49 -1.02 -7.20
C ARG A 92 -21.77 -1.71 -6.05
N PHE A 93 -20.67 -2.42 -6.30
CA PHE A 93 -19.83 -2.98 -5.23
C PHE A 93 -19.38 -1.87 -4.26
N PHE A 94 -19.04 -0.71 -4.80
CA PHE A 94 -18.59 0.45 -4.03
C PHE A 94 -19.74 1.23 -3.35
N ARG A 95 -20.99 1.10 -3.84
CA ARG A 95 -22.22 1.63 -3.17
C ARG A 95 -22.60 0.84 -1.93
N ASP A 96 -22.47 -0.49 -2.01
CA ASP A 96 -22.91 -1.44 -0.98
C ASP A 96 -21.95 -1.56 0.20
N TYR A 97 -20.88 -0.75 0.22
CA TYR A 97 -19.93 -0.62 1.33
C TYR A 97 -20.53 0.07 2.59
N ARG A 98 -21.84 -0.10 2.81
CA ARG A 98 -22.54 0.29 4.03
C ARG A 98 -22.14 -0.66 5.16
N VAL A 99 -21.29 -0.18 6.06
CA VAL A 99 -21.04 -0.86 7.33
C VAL A 99 -22.38 -0.95 8.07
N ARG A 100 -22.83 -2.15 8.41
CA ARG A 100 -23.91 -2.31 9.39
C ARG A 100 -23.28 -2.23 10.77
N ASP A 101 -23.84 -1.38 11.62
CA ASP A 101 -23.50 -1.38 13.03
C ASP A 101 -23.84 -2.77 13.60
N THR A 102 -22.82 -3.47 14.10
CA THR A 102 -22.97 -4.83 14.62
C THR A 102 -23.76 -4.90 15.93
N ALA A 103 -23.87 -3.79 16.66
CA ALA A 103 -24.62 -3.71 17.91
C ALA A 103 -26.11 -3.43 17.65
N THR A 104 -26.44 -2.63 16.64
CA THR A 104 -27.82 -2.19 16.38
C THR A 104 -28.46 -2.82 15.14
N GLY A 105 -27.68 -3.48 14.28
CA GLY A 105 -28.13 -4.01 12.98
C GLY A 105 -28.50 -2.93 11.95
N LYS A 106 -28.48 -1.65 12.35
CA LYS A 106 -28.79 -0.51 11.51
C LYS A 106 -27.64 -0.27 10.55
N ALA A 107 -27.94 -0.03 9.27
CA ALA A 107 -26.94 0.46 8.34
C ALA A 107 -26.46 1.82 8.86
N THR A 108 -25.23 1.90 9.36
CA THR A 108 -24.56 3.19 9.47
C THR A 108 -24.22 3.62 8.05
N HIS A 109 -24.22 4.93 7.80
CA HIS A 109 -23.83 5.46 6.50
C HIS A 109 -22.38 5.06 6.23
N GLY A 110 -22.18 3.94 5.53
CA GLY A 110 -20.88 3.60 4.98
C GLY A 110 -20.44 4.68 4.01
N ILE A 111 -19.14 4.71 3.75
CA ILE A 111 -18.59 5.59 2.73
C ILE A 111 -19.09 5.05 1.39
N ASP A 112 -19.84 5.88 0.68
CA ASP A 112 -20.12 5.63 -0.72
C ASP A 112 -18.81 5.84 -1.48
N LEU A 113 -18.19 4.74 -1.88
CA LEU A 113 -16.95 4.74 -2.64
C LEU A 113 -17.21 4.75 -4.15
N THR A 114 -18.45 4.92 -4.57
CA THR A 114 -18.82 4.95 -5.98
C THR A 114 -18.07 6.08 -6.65
N GLY A 115 -17.19 5.74 -7.59
CA GLY A 115 -16.34 6.71 -8.29
C GLY A 115 -14.91 6.75 -7.78
N THR A 116 -14.58 5.98 -6.75
CA THR A 116 -13.18 5.68 -6.44
C THR A 116 -12.69 4.68 -7.49
N PRO A 117 -11.67 5.02 -8.29
CA PRO A 117 -11.17 4.12 -9.31
C PRO A 117 -10.53 2.88 -8.68
N ALA A 118 -9.71 3.01 -7.65
CA ALA A 118 -9.13 1.85 -6.97
C ALA A 118 -9.34 1.92 -5.46
N TYR A 119 -9.40 0.76 -4.82
CA TYR A 119 -9.40 0.63 -3.37
C TYR A 119 -8.74 -0.67 -2.95
N ALA A 120 -7.75 -0.58 -2.08
CA ALA A 120 -7.25 -1.70 -1.31
C ALA A 120 -8.06 -1.88 -0.01
N ASP A 121 -8.67 -3.06 0.16
CA ASP A 121 -9.22 -3.45 1.46
C ASP A 121 -8.09 -4.00 2.33
N ARG A 122 -7.79 -3.31 3.44
CA ARG A 122 -6.55 -3.54 4.18
C ARG A 122 -6.69 -4.46 5.38
N ALA A 123 -5.63 -5.26 5.54
CA ALA A 123 -4.90 -5.50 6.79
C ALA A 123 -4.52 -4.21 7.59
N GLY A 124 -5.52 -3.42 8.03
CA GLY A 124 -5.43 -2.43 9.11
C GLY A 124 -4.36 -1.33 9.02
N GLY A 125 -4.54 -0.29 8.20
CA GLY A 125 -3.67 0.89 8.34
C GLY A 125 -3.98 2.12 7.50
N GLY A 126 -5.27 2.39 7.29
CA GLY A 126 -5.72 3.72 7.70
C GLY A 126 -5.44 3.83 9.21
N SER A 127 -4.72 4.88 9.64
CA SER A 127 -4.40 5.23 11.04
C SER A 127 -5.06 4.32 12.10
N LEU A 128 -4.32 3.32 12.59
CA LEU A 128 -4.75 2.35 13.61
C LEU A 128 -4.92 2.95 15.02
N GLU A 129 -4.76 4.26 15.20
CA GLU A 129 -5.41 4.86 16.35
C GLU A 129 -6.88 5.04 15.97
N PRO A 130 -7.82 4.25 16.54
CA PRO A 130 -9.17 4.78 16.65
C PRO A 130 -8.99 6.18 17.20
N VAL A 131 -9.49 7.18 16.47
CA VAL A 131 -9.53 8.55 16.99
C VAL A 131 -10.07 8.41 18.41
N ARG A 132 -9.28 8.75 19.43
CA ARG A 132 -9.68 8.54 20.83
C ARG A 132 -11.12 9.07 20.99
N GLY A 133 -12.07 8.17 21.24
CA GLY A 133 -13.50 8.49 21.33
C GLY A 133 -14.38 8.09 20.14
N ASN A 134 -13.85 7.49 19.06
CA ASN A 134 -14.65 6.98 17.95
C ASN A 134 -14.07 5.68 17.36
N PRO A 135 -14.45 4.50 17.88
CA PRO A 135 -13.98 3.19 17.38
C PRO A 135 -14.51 2.82 15.98
N LEU A 136 -15.32 3.69 15.35
CA LEU A 136 -15.95 3.47 14.04
C LEU A 136 -15.38 4.38 12.95
N THR A 137 -14.08 4.71 13.00
CA THR A 137 -13.45 5.45 11.89
C THR A 137 -13.63 4.68 10.58
N PRO A 138 -14.28 5.28 9.54
CA PRO A 138 -15.03 4.52 8.53
C PRO A 138 -14.22 3.99 7.35
N PHE A 139 -12.89 4.00 7.40
CA PHE A 139 -12.05 3.69 6.21
C PHE A 139 -11.65 2.23 6.08
N THR A 140 -12.15 1.35 6.93
CA THR A 140 -11.83 -0.08 6.86
C THR A 140 -13.06 -0.84 7.35
N PRO A 141 -13.60 -1.80 6.59
CA PRO A 141 -14.58 -2.71 7.16
C PRO A 141 -13.91 -3.35 8.37
N GLY A 142 -14.52 -3.21 9.54
CA GLY A 142 -13.90 -3.62 10.79
C GLY A 142 -13.67 -5.13 10.91
N ARG A 143 -14.00 -5.96 9.91
CA ARG A 143 -13.84 -7.42 9.95
C ARG A 143 -13.57 -8.01 8.58
N ASP A 144 -12.63 -8.95 8.55
CA ASP A 144 -12.50 -9.99 7.53
C ASP A 144 -13.85 -10.71 7.41
N THR A 145 -14.50 -10.60 6.25
CA THR A 145 -15.78 -11.28 6.01
C THR A 145 -15.65 -12.18 4.79
N ALA A 146 -16.52 -13.19 4.68
CA ALA A 146 -16.57 -14.02 3.48
C ALA A 146 -16.84 -13.20 2.20
N ARG A 147 -17.45 -12.02 2.31
CA ARG A 147 -17.75 -11.12 1.18
C ARG A 147 -16.63 -10.14 0.85
N TYR A 148 -15.78 -9.84 1.84
CA TYR A 148 -14.64 -8.92 1.73
C TYR A 148 -13.47 -9.55 2.49
N PRO A 149 -12.81 -10.54 1.89
CA PRO A 149 -11.70 -11.21 2.54
C PRO A 149 -10.49 -10.27 2.57
N ARG A 150 -9.62 -10.47 3.56
CA ARG A 150 -8.36 -9.72 3.64
C ARG A 150 -7.47 -9.96 2.42
N GLY A 151 -6.69 -8.94 2.07
CA GLY A 151 -5.66 -9.06 1.05
C GLY A 151 -6.19 -8.85 -0.37
N GLU A 152 -7.26 -8.06 -0.53
CA GLU A 152 -7.86 -7.81 -1.83
C GLU A 152 -7.73 -6.34 -2.25
N ILE A 153 -7.45 -6.14 -3.53
CA ILE A 153 -7.51 -4.85 -4.20
C ILE A 153 -8.62 -4.91 -5.24
N TYR A 154 -9.52 -3.94 -5.16
CA TYR A 154 -10.65 -3.80 -6.05
C TYR A 154 -10.46 -2.58 -6.92
N PHE A 155 -10.54 -2.76 -8.22
CA PHE A 155 -10.53 -1.69 -9.21
C PHE A 155 -11.93 -1.53 -9.79
N ASN A 156 -12.47 -0.32 -9.73
CA ASN A 156 -13.78 0.01 -10.24
C ASN A 156 -13.77 0.10 -11.77
N THR A 157 -14.71 -0.58 -12.43
CA THR A 157 -14.86 -0.56 -13.89
C THR A 157 -15.66 0.64 -14.39
N GLU A 158 -16.45 1.29 -13.54
CA GLU A 158 -17.42 2.31 -13.94
C GLU A 158 -17.17 3.67 -13.27
N PRO A 159 -17.19 4.78 -14.03
CA PRO A 159 -17.31 6.12 -13.45
C PRO A 159 -18.54 6.21 -12.56
N TYR A 160 -18.43 6.91 -11.44
CA TYR A 160 -19.63 7.46 -10.81
C TYR A 160 -20.07 8.68 -11.60
N ALA A 161 -21.37 8.77 -11.88
CA ALA A 161 -21.97 9.84 -12.67
C ALA A 161 -21.69 11.26 -12.13
N SER A 162 -21.27 11.43 -10.86
CA SER A 162 -20.91 12.73 -10.31
C SER A 162 -19.45 13.15 -10.51
N ILE A 163 -18.58 12.24 -11.01
CA ILE A 163 -17.26 12.62 -11.53
C ILE A 163 -17.43 12.68 -13.04
N SER A 164 -18.04 13.76 -13.53
CA SER A 164 -18.44 13.94 -14.93
C SER A 164 -17.29 13.81 -15.93
N ASP A 165 -16.04 13.87 -15.46
CA ASP A 165 -14.86 13.99 -16.30
C ASP A 165 -14.02 12.71 -16.35
N PHE A 166 -14.33 11.66 -15.57
CA PHE A 166 -13.56 10.42 -15.61
C PHE A 166 -13.77 9.67 -16.94
N LYS A 167 -12.78 9.71 -17.84
CA LYS A 167 -12.82 9.01 -19.13
C LYS A 167 -12.32 7.57 -19.08
N GLY A 168 -12.20 7.00 -17.88
CA GLY A 168 -11.81 5.61 -17.67
C GLY A 168 -10.32 5.41 -17.40
N TRP A 169 -9.91 4.15 -17.45
CA TRP A 169 -8.55 3.71 -17.16
C TRP A 169 -7.65 3.77 -18.38
N PHE A 170 -6.54 4.49 -18.28
CA PHE A 170 -5.44 4.28 -19.20
C PHE A 170 -4.62 3.07 -18.73
N VAL A 171 -4.54 2.05 -19.58
CA VAL A 171 -3.73 0.85 -19.35
C VAL A 171 -2.59 0.87 -20.35
N ASP A 172 -1.40 1.18 -19.85
CA ASP A 172 -0.19 1.24 -20.65
C ASP A 172 0.37 -0.17 -20.90
N PRO A 173 0.55 -0.59 -22.17
CA PRO A 173 1.23 -1.83 -22.50
C PRO A 173 2.75 -1.81 -22.20
N THR A 174 3.34 -0.63 -22.04
CA THR A 174 4.77 -0.33 -21.84
C THR A 174 5.03 0.56 -20.61
N PRO A 175 4.63 0.12 -19.40
CA PRO A 175 4.68 0.95 -18.19
C PRO A 175 6.10 1.40 -17.76
N ASP A 176 7.15 0.86 -18.39
CA ASP A 176 8.55 1.20 -18.17
C ASP A 176 9.10 2.32 -19.07
N ARG A 177 8.33 2.77 -20.09
CA ARG A 177 8.84 3.67 -21.14
C ARG A 177 8.25 5.07 -21.17
N ASP A 178 7.16 5.31 -20.44
CA ASP A 178 6.52 6.63 -20.27
C ASP A 178 6.21 7.36 -21.60
N GLU A 179 6.01 6.62 -22.69
CA GLU A 179 5.91 7.17 -24.06
C GLU A 179 4.67 8.06 -24.23
N GLU A 180 3.60 7.79 -23.50
CA GLU A 180 2.36 8.55 -23.47
C GLU A 180 2.41 9.79 -22.57
N PHE A 181 3.52 9.97 -21.86
CA PHE A 181 3.71 11.05 -20.91
C PHE A 181 4.86 11.97 -21.35
N GLU A 182 4.87 13.16 -20.77
CA GLU A 182 5.95 14.14 -20.88
C GLU A 182 6.30 14.66 -19.50
N ALA A 183 7.59 14.93 -19.28
CA ALA A 183 8.05 15.51 -18.04
C ALA A 183 7.71 17.00 -18.02
N VAL A 184 6.81 17.40 -17.13
CA VAL A 184 6.47 18.80 -16.89
C VAL A 184 7.02 19.25 -15.53
N GLU A 185 7.43 20.51 -15.45
CA GLU A 185 7.85 21.09 -14.16
C GLU A 185 6.63 21.20 -13.24
N SER A 186 6.81 20.84 -11.97
CA SER A 186 5.77 21.02 -10.98
C SER A 186 5.80 22.44 -10.45
N ASP A 187 4.74 23.20 -10.73
CA ASP A 187 4.54 24.57 -10.23
C ASP A 187 4.55 24.65 -8.69
N THR A 188 4.25 23.54 -8.02
CA THR A 188 4.10 23.50 -6.56
C THR A 188 5.39 23.20 -5.81
N LEU A 189 6.38 22.58 -6.45
CA LEU A 189 7.65 22.20 -5.83
C LEU A 189 8.77 22.08 -6.87
N PRO A 190 9.50 23.16 -7.19
CA PRO A 190 10.79 23.03 -7.84
C PRO A 190 11.80 22.29 -6.93
N PRO A 191 12.70 21.43 -7.44
CA PRO A 191 12.91 21.05 -8.84
C PRO A 191 12.27 19.68 -9.21
N TYR A 192 11.04 19.41 -8.76
CA TYR A 192 10.39 18.13 -9.06
C TYR A 192 9.71 18.18 -10.44
N ARG A 193 10.02 17.20 -11.28
CA ARG A 193 9.32 16.95 -12.54
C ARG A 193 8.25 15.88 -12.31
N LYS A 194 7.07 16.08 -12.85
CA LYS A 194 5.99 15.10 -12.88
C LYS A 194 5.80 14.62 -14.32
N LEU A 195 5.36 13.38 -14.50
CA LEU A 195 5.00 12.85 -15.82
C LEU A 195 3.53 13.13 -16.07
N GLN A 196 3.25 14.04 -16.99
CA GLN A 196 1.89 14.38 -17.38
C GLN A 196 1.54 13.72 -18.72
N ALA A 197 0.32 13.21 -18.86
CA ALA A 197 -0.16 12.65 -20.11
C ALA A 197 -0.05 13.70 -21.23
N ARG A 198 0.42 13.27 -22.41
CA ARG A 198 0.49 14.14 -23.58
C ARG A 198 -0.93 14.51 -24.00
N ARG A 199 -1.16 15.81 -24.19
CA ARG A 199 -2.47 16.33 -24.62
C ARG A 199 -2.93 15.67 -25.92
N GLY A 200 -4.17 15.18 -25.93
CA GLY A 200 -4.78 14.43 -27.03
C GLY A 200 -4.28 12.99 -27.18
N GLY A 201 -3.38 12.52 -26.31
CA GLY A 201 -2.84 11.17 -26.33
C GLY A 201 -3.76 10.13 -25.68
N PRO A 202 -3.39 8.82 -25.75
CA PRO A 202 -4.20 7.73 -25.19
C PRO A 202 -4.44 7.80 -23.68
N ALA A 203 -3.54 8.47 -22.96
CA ALA A 203 -3.58 8.68 -21.52
C ALA A 203 -4.30 9.97 -21.09
N ASP A 204 -4.61 10.86 -22.05
CA ASP A 204 -5.19 12.18 -21.76
C ASP A 204 -6.64 12.04 -21.24
N ASP A 205 -6.92 12.76 -20.16
CA ASP A 205 -8.10 12.73 -19.27
C ASP A 205 -8.48 11.35 -18.74
N ARG A 206 -7.48 10.48 -18.53
CA ARG A 206 -7.66 9.13 -17.99
C ARG A 206 -6.78 8.92 -16.78
N ILE A 207 -7.17 7.95 -15.96
CA ILE A 207 -6.38 7.56 -14.79
C ILE A 207 -5.40 6.49 -15.21
N ASP A 208 -4.11 6.73 -14.97
CA ASP A 208 -3.05 5.76 -15.21
C ASP A 208 -3.22 4.56 -14.27
N PHE A 209 -3.69 3.43 -14.80
CA PHE A 209 -3.93 2.20 -14.06
C PHE A 209 -2.66 1.71 -13.35
N TYR A 210 -1.51 1.89 -14.01
CA TYR A 210 -0.21 1.55 -13.44
C TYR A 210 0.07 2.29 -12.12
N THR A 211 -0.10 3.62 -12.12
CA THR A 211 0.06 4.47 -10.92
C THR A 211 -0.95 4.12 -9.84
N ALA A 212 -2.22 3.90 -10.20
CA ALA A 212 -3.26 3.52 -9.24
C ALA A 212 -3.00 2.16 -8.58
N ALA A 213 -2.67 1.14 -9.38
CA ALA A 213 -2.32 -0.17 -8.86
C ALA A 213 -1.14 -0.07 -7.88
N LYS A 214 -0.09 0.68 -8.26
CA LYS A 214 1.09 0.90 -7.41
C LYS A 214 0.73 1.59 -6.09
N HIS A 215 -0.17 2.56 -6.11
CA HIS A 215 -0.67 3.24 -4.91
C HIS A 215 -1.37 2.26 -3.95
N GLU A 216 -2.31 1.47 -4.47
CA GLU A 216 -3.04 0.48 -3.68
C GLU A 216 -2.12 -0.61 -3.13
N PHE A 217 -1.08 -1.02 -3.87
CA PHE A 217 -0.05 -1.91 -3.35
C PHE A 217 0.75 -1.30 -2.20
N GLY A 218 1.01 0.01 -2.23
CA GLY A 218 1.63 0.69 -1.10
C GLY A 218 0.73 0.64 0.14
N HIS A 219 -0.60 0.77 -0.03
CA HIS A 219 -1.54 0.54 1.07
C HIS A 219 -1.49 -0.88 1.62
N MET A 220 -1.41 -1.88 0.74
CA MET A 220 -1.25 -3.28 1.14
C MET A 220 0.04 -3.54 1.92
N LEU A 221 1.15 -2.88 1.53
CA LEU A 221 2.44 -2.93 2.23
C LEU A 221 2.48 -2.15 3.53
N GLY A 222 1.41 -1.46 3.82
CA GLY A 222 1.19 -0.89 5.11
C GLY A 222 1.32 0.62 5.16
N LEU A 223 1.56 1.24 4.00
CA LEU A 223 1.83 2.66 3.86
C LEU A 223 0.52 3.44 3.90
N GLY A 224 0.52 4.53 4.65
CA GLY A 224 -0.56 5.51 4.58
C GLY A 224 -0.25 6.51 3.47
N HIS A 225 -1.25 7.30 3.09
CA HIS A 225 -0.99 8.49 2.27
C HIS A 225 0.03 9.41 2.95
N ARG A 226 0.75 10.18 2.13
CA ARG A 226 1.72 11.19 2.53
C ARG A 226 1.32 12.56 1.98
N GLY A 227 1.70 13.59 2.72
CA GLY A 227 1.35 14.97 2.40
C GLY A 227 0.06 15.41 3.09
N LYS A 228 -0.11 16.72 3.21
CA LYS A 228 -1.42 17.35 3.42
C LYS A 228 -1.87 17.88 2.07
N ALA A 229 -3.16 17.82 1.78
CA ALA A 229 -3.70 18.42 0.56
C ALA A 229 -3.38 19.92 0.49
N GLY A 230 -3.13 20.41 -0.72
CA GLY A 230 -3.22 21.83 -1.06
C GLY A 230 -1.94 22.67 -0.98
N ALA A 231 -0.82 22.21 -0.43
CA ALA A 231 0.43 22.99 -0.52
C ALA A 231 1.69 22.16 -0.24
N ASN A 232 2.63 22.16 -1.19
CA ASN A 232 4.06 21.91 -1.00
C ASN A 232 4.48 20.53 -0.45
N GLY A 233 3.55 19.57 -0.35
CA GLY A 233 3.79 18.24 0.22
C GLY A 233 3.93 17.13 -0.82
N ASP A 234 3.36 17.30 -2.01
CA ASP A 234 3.36 16.29 -3.05
C ASP A 234 4.64 16.37 -3.89
N ARG A 235 5.60 15.51 -3.57
CA ARG A 235 6.91 15.43 -4.24
C ARG A 235 6.90 14.44 -5.42
N GLY A 236 5.76 14.29 -6.09
CA GLY A 236 5.56 13.27 -7.13
C GLY A 236 5.53 11.86 -6.55
N GLN A 237 5.15 11.73 -5.28
CA GLN A 237 5.17 10.45 -4.57
C GLN A 237 3.97 9.60 -4.97
N VAL A 238 4.18 8.30 -5.13
CA VAL A 238 3.07 7.38 -5.41
C VAL A 238 2.08 7.38 -4.26
N MET A 239 2.54 7.48 -3.01
CA MET A 239 1.66 7.49 -1.83
C MET A 239 1.10 8.88 -1.49
N ALA A 240 1.04 9.85 -2.41
CA ALA A 240 0.51 11.17 -2.11
C ALA A 240 -1.01 11.14 -1.77
N SER A 241 -1.47 12.00 -0.85
CA SER A 241 -2.90 12.18 -0.59
C SER A 241 -3.54 13.12 -1.62
N GLY A 242 -4.49 12.62 -2.41
CA GLY A 242 -5.19 13.41 -3.43
C GLY A 242 -6.18 14.46 -2.94
N ALA A 243 -6.74 14.28 -1.73
CA ALA A 243 -7.75 15.16 -1.19
C ALA A 243 -7.62 15.25 0.35
N GLY A 244 -7.91 16.43 0.90
CA GLY A 244 -7.66 16.75 2.30
C GLY A 244 -8.40 15.85 3.27
N ALA A 245 -7.83 15.64 4.45
CA ALA A 245 -8.46 14.85 5.51
C ALA A 245 -9.82 15.39 5.99
N GLN A 246 -10.23 16.60 5.56
CA GLN A 246 -11.46 17.27 5.96
C GLN A 246 -12.60 17.19 4.92
N GLU A 247 -12.33 16.83 3.66
CA GLU A 247 -13.35 16.61 2.60
C GLU A 247 -13.97 15.19 2.63
N ARG A 248 -13.78 14.47 3.73
CA ARG A 248 -14.22 13.08 3.95
C ARG A 248 -15.72 12.91 4.17
N ARG A 249 -16.52 13.93 3.87
CA ARG A 249 -17.98 13.88 3.90
C ARG A 249 -18.49 14.16 2.48
N HIS A 250 -18.68 13.08 1.73
CA HIS A 250 -19.54 12.98 0.54
C HIS A 250 -18.99 13.32 -0.86
N GLN A 251 -17.75 13.77 -1.02
CA GLN A 251 -17.16 13.99 -2.37
C GLN A 251 -15.65 13.75 -2.33
N LEU A 252 -15.18 12.52 -2.58
CA LEU A 252 -13.75 12.21 -2.49
C LEU A 252 -13.13 11.98 -3.88
N PRO A 253 -12.41 12.98 -4.43
CA PRO A 253 -11.55 12.80 -5.60
C PRO A 253 -10.18 12.25 -5.16
N ILE A 254 -10.16 11.07 -4.50
CA ILE A 254 -8.91 10.51 -3.95
C ILE A 254 -7.83 10.31 -5.03
N LEU A 255 -8.23 10.15 -6.30
CA LEU A 255 -7.31 9.93 -7.42
C LEU A 255 -7.41 11.00 -8.53
N LYS A 256 -8.04 12.16 -8.32
CA LYS A 256 -8.06 13.21 -9.37
C LYS A 256 -6.65 13.69 -9.74
N TRP A 257 -5.70 13.60 -8.82
CA TRP A 257 -4.28 13.86 -9.12
C TRP A 257 -3.63 12.77 -9.98
N MET A 258 -4.18 11.56 -10.06
CA MET A 258 -3.71 10.51 -10.96
C MET A 258 -4.30 10.64 -12.36
N GLU A 259 -5.34 11.47 -12.52
CA GLU A 259 -5.81 11.85 -13.85
C GLU A 259 -4.67 12.58 -14.55
N ASN A 260 -4.31 12.12 -15.74
CA ASN A 260 -3.20 12.67 -16.52
C ASN A 260 -1.82 12.57 -15.88
N GLU A 261 -1.61 11.81 -14.80
CA GLU A 261 -0.29 11.72 -14.16
C GLU A 261 0.19 10.28 -14.03
N ARG A 262 1.46 10.07 -14.40
CA ARG A 262 2.20 8.86 -14.06
C ARG A 262 3.18 9.11 -12.94
N ARG A 263 3.32 8.14 -12.03
CA ARG A 263 4.31 8.17 -10.95
C ARG A 263 5.09 6.88 -10.82
N HIS A 264 6.40 7.06 -10.71
CA HIS A 264 7.36 6.02 -10.31
C HIS A 264 7.64 6.09 -8.82
N LEU A 265 8.12 4.99 -8.21
CA LEU A 265 8.52 5.06 -6.81
C LEU A 265 9.63 6.10 -6.62
N THR A 266 9.35 7.08 -5.76
CA THR A 266 10.35 8.11 -5.42
C THR A 266 11.18 7.67 -4.22
N ALA A 267 12.33 8.33 -4.02
CA ALA A 267 13.10 8.16 -2.78
C ALA A 267 12.26 8.42 -1.51
N GLY A 268 11.23 9.26 -1.60
CA GLY A 268 10.30 9.50 -0.51
C GLY A 268 9.34 8.36 -0.23
N ASP A 269 8.91 7.61 -1.24
CA ASP A 269 8.10 6.39 -1.09
C ASP A 269 8.94 5.28 -0.47
N ILE A 270 10.18 5.11 -0.94
CA ILE A 270 11.16 4.18 -0.36
C ILE A 270 11.43 4.52 1.11
N ALA A 271 11.64 5.79 1.45
CA ALA A 271 11.84 6.21 2.84
C ALA A 271 10.61 5.96 3.72
N LEU A 272 9.40 6.09 3.17
CA LEU A 272 8.16 5.78 3.88
C LEU A 272 8.07 4.28 4.17
N LEU A 273 8.40 3.45 3.19
CA LEU A 273 8.55 2.00 3.33
C LEU A 273 9.56 1.68 4.43
N GLU A 274 10.79 2.19 4.35
CA GLU A 274 11.81 1.93 5.38
C GLU A 274 11.35 2.34 6.78
N LYS A 275 10.71 3.51 6.91
CA LYS A 275 10.20 4.01 8.19
C LYS A 275 9.13 3.08 8.76
N HIS A 276 8.18 2.67 7.92
CA HIS A 276 7.16 1.69 8.29
C HIS A 276 7.82 0.41 8.81
N TYR A 277 8.77 -0.12 8.07
CA TYR A 277 9.49 -1.35 8.40
C TYR A 277 10.28 -1.27 9.71
N ARG A 278 11.05 -0.19 9.92
CA ARG A 278 11.81 -0.01 11.17
C ARG A 278 10.90 0.03 12.40
N ARG A 279 9.68 0.57 12.25
CA ARG A 279 8.70 0.60 13.34
C ARG A 279 8.18 -0.79 13.67
N GLU A 280 7.84 -1.59 12.65
CA GLU A 280 7.27 -2.93 12.87
C GLU A 280 8.32 -3.97 13.32
N LEU A 281 9.58 -3.86 12.85
CA LEU A 281 10.67 -4.76 13.26
C LEU A 281 11.16 -4.51 14.71
N GLY A 282 10.80 -3.37 15.29
CA GLY A 282 11.38 -2.89 16.55
C GLY A 282 12.88 -2.56 16.41
N PRO A 283 13.52 -2.11 17.50
CA PRO A 283 14.97 -1.94 17.51
C PRO A 283 15.64 -3.27 17.19
N ARG A 284 16.63 -3.25 16.27
CA ARG A 284 17.50 -4.41 16.04
C ARG A 284 18.01 -4.88 17.40
N ARG A 285 17.66 -6.10 17.81
CA ARG A 285 18.38 -6.74 18.92
C ARG A 285 19.85 -6.77 18.50
N PRO A 286 20.78 -6.30 19.35
CA PRO A 286 22.20 -6.41 19.03
C PRO A 286 22.50 -7.88 18.75
N PRO A 287 23.36 -8.18 17.77
CA PRO A 287 23.72 -9.56 17.48
C PRO A 287 24.23 -10.21 18.77
N VAL A 288 23.89 -11.48 19.00
CA VAL A 288 24.13 -12.17 20.28
C VAL A 288 25.59 -12.04 20.73
N TRP A 289 26.55 -12.06 19.80
CA TRP A 289 27.97 -11.86 20.10
C TRP A 289 28.30 -10.51 20.74
N ARG A 290 27.56 -9.42 20.44
CA ARG A 290 27.72 -8.12 21.12
C ARG A 290 27.21 -8.17 22.55
N ILE A 291 26.15 -8.94 22.81
CA ILE A 291 25.66 -9.20 24.16
C ILE A 291 26.71 -10.02 24.91
N VAL A 292 27.24 -11.08 24.29
CA VAL A 292 28.28 -11.93 24.87
C VAL A 292 29.56 -11.15 25.15
N LEU A 293 30.05 -10.32 24.23
CA LEU A 293 31.21 -9.44 24.45
C LEU A 293 30.94 -8.41 25.54
N GLY A 294 29.74 -7.80 25.56
CA GLY A 294 29.36 -6.85 26.61
C GLY A 294 29.35 -7.50 27.98
N VAL A 295 28.79 -8.71 28.10
CA VAL A 295 28.80 -9.50 29.34
C VAL A 295 30.22 -9.91 29.71
N ALA A 296 31.03 -10.39 28.77
CA ALA A 296 32.43 -10.76 29.03
C ALA A 296 33.26 -9.57 29.51
N ALA A 297 33.12 -8.40 28.86
CA ALA A 297 33.79 -7.16 29.26
C ALA A 297 33.35 -6.72 30.67
N ALA A 298 32.05 -6.82 30.98
CA ALA A 298 31.54 -6.52 32.31
C ALA A 298 32.09 -7.47 33.39
N VAL A 299 32.17 -8.78 33.09
CA VAL A 299 32.76 -9.78 33.99
C VAL A 299 34.24 -9.48 34.25
N VAL A 300 35.01 -9.14 33.22
CA VAL A 300 36.43 -8.76 33.37
C VAL A 300 36.58 -7.49 34.22
N LEU A 301 35.76 -6.47 33.97
CA LEU A 301 35.79 -5.22 34.74
C LEU A 301 35.47 -5.45 36.23
N ILE A 302 34.47 -6.29 36.52
CA ILE A 302 34.11 -6.67 37.90
C ILE A 302 35.28 -7.42 38.56
N ALA A 303 35.92 -8.36 37.85
CA ALA A 303 37.07 -9.09 38.38
C ALA A 303 38.24 -8.15 38.72
N LEU A 304 38.52 -7.17 37.85
CA LEU A 304 39.56 -6.15 38.09
C LEU A 304 39.23 -5.26 39.30
N LEU A 305 37.97 -4.85 39.47
CA LEU A 305 37.52 -4.09 40.64
C LEU A 305 37.67 -4.88 41.94
N VAL A 306 37.31 -6.16 41.95
CA VAL A 306 37.46 -7.04 43.13
C VAL A 306 38.93 -7.19 43.50
N LEU A 307 39.83 -7.33 42.52
CA LEU A 307 41.27 -7.40 42.76
C LEU A 307 41.82 -6.08 43.34
N ALA A 308 41.40 -4.94 42.80
CA ALA A 308 41.83 -3.62 43.29
C ALA A 308 41.41 -3.38 44.75
N VAL A 309 40.19 -3.76 45.13
CA VAL A 309 39.70 -3.65 46.53
C VAL A 309 40.48 -4.56 47.47
N ARG A 310 40.88 -5.76 47.03
CA ARG A 310 41.64 -6.70 47.85
C ARG A 310 43.12 -6.34 48.01
N GLY A 311 43.71 -5.67 47.02
CA GLY A 311 45.12 -5.26 47.04
C GLY A 311 45.40 -3.93 47.76
N GLY A 312 44.36 -3.23 48.24
CA GLY A 312 44.47 -1.95 48.96
C GLY A 312 44.42 -2.05 50.49
N ASN A 313 44.37 -3.26 51.06
CA ASN A 313 44.58 -3.55 52.48
C ASN A 313 45.95 -4.20 52.67
#